data_AF-A0A250FQL8-F1
#
_entry.id   AF-A0A250FQL8-F1
#
_cell.length_a   1.000
_cell.length_b   1.000
_cell.length_c   1.000
_cell.angle_alpha   90.00
_cell.angle_beta   90.00
_cell.angle_gamma   90.00
#
_symmetry.space_group_name_H-M   'P 1'
#
loop_
_entity.id
_entity.type
_entity.pdbx_description
1 polymer ?
#
loop_
_entity_poly.entity_id
_entity_poly.type
_entity_poly.pdbx_seq_one_letter_code
_entity_poly.pdbx_strand_id
1 'polypeptide(L)'
;MKNAVIYIHGKGGNAAEANHYRKFFSDEYEVIGFDYKSEFPWEAKEEFPKFFDFIASQYSSVVLIANSIGTYYAMLSLADKSIKKAMFVSPIVDMEHIILNMMILSKVSEKTLYEEKVIKTSFGETLSWEYLSYVRTHPITWNVPTNILYAENDTITSFETITNFANSIGATLTIMNDGEHWFHTEEQIIFLDNWFKKFV
;
A
#
# COMPACT_ATOMS: atom_id res chain seq x y z
N MET A 1 -25.62 -11.00 -6.82
CA MET A 1 -24.24 -11.39 -6.43
C MET A 1 -23.68 -10.24 -5.60
N LYS A 2 -23.05 -10.51 -4.45
CA LYS A 2 -22.54 -9.45 -3.56
C LYS A 2 -21.39 -8.68 -4.22
N ASN A 3 -20.99 -7.56 -3.63
CA ASN A 3 -19.72 -6.88 -3.92
C ASN A 3 -18.64 -7.37 -2.94
N ALA A 4 -17.37 -7.30 -3.34
CA ALA A 4 -16.25 -7.60 -2.45
C ALA A 4 -15.52 -6.32 -2.05
N VAL A 5 -15.01 -6.34 -0.82
CA VAL A 5 -13.99 -5.41 -0.34
C VAL A 5 -12.76 -6.24 -0.01
N ILE A 6 -11.70 -6.08 -0.78
CA ILE A 6 -10.42 -6.74 -0.50
C ILE A 6 -9.60 -5.81 0.38
N TYR A 7 -9.16 -6.29 1.54
CA TYR A 7 -8.23 -5.61 2.42
C TYR A 7 -6.82 -6.19 2.28
N ILE A 8 -5.84 -5.32 2.02
CA ILE A 8 -4.42 -5.67 1.91
C ILE A 8 -3.65 -4.95 3.02
N HIS A 9 -3.09 -5.72 3.94
CA HIS A 9 -2.39 -5.18 5.10
C HIS A 9 -1.00 -4.63 4.74
N GLY A 10 -0.48 -3.77 5.62
CA GLY A 10 0.88 -3.26 5.57
C GLY A 10 1.90 -4.21 6.19
N LYS A 11 3.16 -3.75 6.31
CA LYS A 11 4.24 -4.53 6.93
C LYS A 11 3.91 -4.82 8.40
N GLY A 12 4.05 -6.07 8.82
CA GLY A 12 3.75 -6.51 10.20
C GLY A 12 2.27 -6.63 10.53
N GLY A 13 1.37 -6.30 9.60
CA GLY A 13 -0.07 -6.50 9.75
C GLY A 13 -0.52 -7.91 9.34
N ASN A 14 -1.83 -8.13 9.32
CA ASN A 14 -2.43 -9.39 8.87
C ASN A 14 -3.86 -9.22 8.32
N ALA A 15 -4.37 -10.27 7.68
CA ALA A 15 -5.71 -10.28 7.10
C ALA A 15 -6.87 -10.07 8.09
N ALA A 16 -6.72 -10.39 9.39
CA ALA A 16 -7.80 -10.26 10.36
C ALA A 16 -8.16 -8.79 10.66
N GLU A 17 -7.25 -7.84 10.40
CA GLU A 17 -7.52 -6.40 10.47
C GLU A 17 -8.65 -5.97 9.53
N ALA A 18 -8.94 -6.75 8.48
CA ALA A 18 -10.09 -6.54 7.60
C ALA A 18 -11.42 -6.45 8.37
N ASN A 19 -11.53 -7.10 9.53
CA ASN A 19 -12.73 -7.06 10.38
C ASN A 19 -13.08 -5.64 10.86
N HIS A 20 -12.08 -4.77 11.06
CA HIS A 20 -12.32 -3.38 11.45
C HIS A 20 -13.19 -2.62 10.44
N TYR A 21 -13.02 -2.92 9.15
CA TYR A 21 -13.69 -2.19 8.07
C TYR A 21 -15.12 -2.67 7.80
N ARG A 22 -15.52 -3.85 8.31
CA ARG A 22 -16.88 -4.40 8.11
C ARG A 22 -17.98 -3.42 8.51
N LYS A 23 -17.74 -2.62 9.55
CA LYS A 23 -18.69 -1.62 10.07
C LYS A 23 -19.03 -0.48 9.11
N PHE A 24 -18.26 -0.30 8.03
CA PHE A 24 -18.48 0.77 7.05
C PHE A 24 -19.29 0.35 5.83
N PHE A 25 -19.53 -0.95 5.66
CA PHE A 25 -20.21 -1.47 4.48
C PHE A 25 -21.55 -2.13 4.86
N SER A 26 -22.52 -2.04 3.95
CA SER A 26 -23.80 -2.75 4.09
C SER A 26 -23.64 -4.25 3.82
N ASP A 27 -24.71 -5.02 4.08
CA ASP A 27 -24.76 -6.47 3.83
C ASP A 27 -24.58 -6.86 2.35
N GLU A 28 -24.62 -5.90 1.43
CA GLU A 28 -24.33 -6.08 0.01
C GLU A 28 -22.83 -6.31 -0.27
N TYR A 29 -21.96 -5.97 0.68
CA TYR A 29 -20.53 -6.16 0.58
C TYR A 29 -20.05 -7.29 1.49
N GLU A 30 -19.07 -8.03 1.00
CA GLU A 30 -18.28 -8.95 1.81
C GLU A 30 -16.85 -8.42 1.94
N VAL A 31 -16.41 -8.19 3.18
CA VAL A 31 -15.04 -7.76 3.47
C VAL A 31 -14.15 -8.98 3.65
N ILE A 32 -13.07 -9.02 2.89
CA ILE A 32 -12.16 -10.16 2.76
C ILE A 32 -10.74 -9.66 3.01
N GLY A 33 -10.08 -10.18 4.03
CA GLY A 33 -8.66 -9.92 4.27
C GLY A 33 -7.80 -10.82 3.39
N PHE A 34 -6.84 -10.25 2.68
CA PHE A 34 -5.86 -10.99 1.90
C PHE A 34 -4.62 -11.28 2.76
N ASP A 35 -4.42 -12.55 3.11
CA ASP A 35 -3.27 -13.04 3.90
C ASP A 35 -2.10 -13.42 2.99
N TYR A 36 -1.56 -12.44 2.27
CA TYR A 36 -0.48 -12.65 1.31
C TYR A 36 0.83 -13.09 1.99
N LYS A 37 1.68 -13.82 1.27
CA LYS A 37 3.00 -14.30 1.74
C LYS A 37 4.18 -13.62 1.06
N SER A 38 3.91 -12.85 0.00
CA SER A 38 4.92 -12.09 -0.71
C SER A 38 5.71 -11.15 0.21
N GLU A 39 7.03 -11.33 0.23
CA GLU A 39 7.98 -10.44 0.90
C GLU A 39 8.58 -9.43 -0.09
N PHE A 40 8.62 -9.78 -1.37
CA PHE A 40 9.18 -8.97 -2.45
C PHE A 40 8.16 -8.63 -3.55
N PRO A 41 8.39 -7.55 -4.32
CA PRO A 41 7.42 -7.11 -5.32
C PRO A 41 7.23 -8.08 -6.50
N TRP A 42 8.24 -8.88 -6.86
CA TRP A 42 8.09 -9.91 -7.91
C TRP A 42 7.25 -11.11 -7.43
N GLU A 43 7.27 -11.42 -6.14
CA GLU A 43 6.38 -12.42 -5.54
C GLU A 43 4.95 -11.88 -5.52
N ALA A 44 4.77 -10.62 -5.13
CA ALA A 44 3.47 -9.96 -5.13
C ALA A 44 2.86 -9.92 -6.54
N LYS A 45 3.69 -9.67 -7.56
CA LYS A 45 3.30 -9.70 -8.98
C LYS A 45 2.70 -11.04 -9.40
N GLU A 46 3.12 -12.13 -8.76
CA GLU A 46 2.63 -13.49 -9.02
C GLU A 46 1.45 -13.88 -8.14
N GLU A 47 1.44 -13.48 -6.87
CA GLU A 47 0.47 -13.90 -5.86
C GLU A 47 -0.83 -13.09 -5.94
N PHE A 48 -0.71 -11.76 -6.04
CA PHE A 48 -1.83 -10.83 -5.92
C PHE A 48 -2.87 -11.02 -7.05
N PRO A 49 -2.47 -11.16 -8.33
CA PRO A 49 -3.45 -11.37 -9.41
C PRO A 49 -4.25 -12.66 -9.24
N LYS A 50 -3.61 -13.75 -8.78
CA LYS A 50 -4.27 -15.06 -8.60
C LYS A 50 -5.36 -14.96 -7.53
N PHE A 51 -5.06 -14.32 -6.41
CA PHE A 51 -6.05 -14.07 -5.37
C PHE A 51 -7.17 -13.15 -5.87
N PHE A 52 -6.81 -12.03 -6.51
CA PHE A 52 -7.78 -11.07 -7.01
C PHE A 52 -8.74 -11.69 -8.01
N ASP A 53 -8.24 -12.43 -9.01
CA ASP A 53 -9.06 -13.02 -10.06
C ASP A 53 -10.02 -14.07 -9.51
N PHE A 54 -9.56 -14.87 -8.53
CA PHE A 54 -10.41 -15.83 -7.82
C PHE A 54 -11.57 -15.13 -7.10
N ILE A 55 -11.30 -14.05 -6.37
CA ILE A 55 -12.35 -13.27 -5.71
C ILE A 55 -13.25 -12.61 -6.76
N ALA A 56 -12.70 -11.87 -7.71
CA ALA A 56 -13.46 -11.12 -8.70
C ALA A 56 -14.44 -12.00 -9.51
N SER A 57 -14.14 -13.27 -9.74
CA SER A 57 -15.07 -14.21 -10.39
C SER A 57 -16.35 -14.53 -9.61
N GLN A 58 -16.37 -14.24 -8.30
CA GLN A 58 -17.47 -14.58 -7.38
C GLN A 58 -18.32 -13.36 -6.97
N TYR A 59 -17.90 -12.14 -7.33
CA TYR A 59 -18.53 -10.89 -6.90
C TYR A 59 -18.81 -9.96 -8.08
N SER A 60 -19.82 -9.11 -7.93
CA SER A 60 -20.24 -8.18 -9.00
C SER A 60 -19.25 -7.03 -9.21
N SER A 61 -18.58 -6.58 -8.15
CA SER A 61 -17.56 -5.54 -8.19
C SER A 61 -16.61 -5.68 -7.00
N VAL A 62 -15.40 -5.13 -7.13
CA VAL A 62 -14.38 -5.15 -6.08
C VAL A 62 -13.97 -3.73 -5.71
N VAL A 63 -14.01 -3.42 -4.41
CA VAL A 63 -13.36 -2.25 -3.81
C VAL A 63 -12.09 -2.72 -3.12
N LEU A 64 -11.03 -1.94 -3.21
CA LEU A 64 -9.75 -2.24 -2.58
C LEU A 64 -9.51 -1.32 -1.37
N ILE A 65 -9.11 -1.88 -0.24
CA ILE A 65 -8.51 -1.16 0.88
C ILE A 65 -7.08 -1.67 1.00
N ALA A 66 -6.10 -0.78 1.03
CA ALA A 66 -4.71 -1.18 1.18
C ALA A 66 -3.92 -0.20 2.05
N ASN A 67 -3.00 -0.74 2.85
CA ASN A 67 -2.24 0.02 3.83
C ASN A 67 -0.73 -0.08 3.57
N SER A 68 -0.01 1.04 3.66
CA SER A 68 1.47 1.07 3.64
C SER A 68 2.07 0.26 2.47
N ILE A 69 3.01 -0.66 2.70
CA ILE A 69 3.61 -1.50 1.65
C ILE A 69 2.59 -2.33 0.86
N GLY A 70 1.45 -2.65 1.45
CA GLY A 70 0.35 -3.33 0.76
C GLY A 70 -0.18 -2.51 -0.42
N THR A 71 -0.14 -1.18 -0.35
CA THR A 71 -0.51 -0.31 -1.48
C THR A 71 0.49 -0.42 -2.62
N TYR A 72 1.79 -0.49 -2.30
CA TYR A 72 2.84 -0.65 -3.30
C TYR A 72 2.67 -1.96 -4.09
N TYR A 73 2.47 -3.07 -3.37
CA TYR A 73 2.24 -4.37 -3.99
C TYR A 73 0.95 -4.44 -4.78
N ALA A 74 -0.13 -3.84 -4.26
CA ALA A 74 -1.39 -3.74 -4.98
C ALA A 74 -1.24 -2.93 -6.27
N MET A 75 -0.60 -1.76 -6.22
CA MET A 75 -0.41 -0.92 -7.40
C MET A 75 0.47 -1.59 -8.45
N LEU A 76 1.53 -2.28 -8.04
CA LEU A 76 2.37 -3.03 -8.97
C LEU A 76 1.62 -4.18 -9.63
N SER A 77 0.75 -4.87 -8.90
CA SER A 77 0.25 -6.18 -9.31
C SER A 77 -1.18 -6.17 -9.82
N LEU A 78 -1.97 -5.14 -9.49
CA LEU A 78 -3.41 -5.09 -9.74
C LEU A 78 -3.84 -3.90 -10.61
N ALA A 79 -2.91 -3.15 -11.18
CA ALA A 79 -3.20 -1.93 -11.94
C ALA A 79 -4.12 -2.12 -13.15
N ASP A 80 -4.10 -3.31 -13.76
CA ASP A 80 -4.91 -3.71 -14.91
C ASP A 80 -6.21 -4.43 -14.51
N LYS A 81 -6.43 -4.64 -13.21
CA LYS A 81 -7.60 -5.36 -12.71
C LYS A 81 -8.82 -4.46 -12.60
N SER A 82 -10.00 -5.07 -12.73
CA SER A 82 -11.29 -4.38 -12.64
C SER A 82 -11.64 -4.02 -11.19
N ILE A 83 -10.97 -3.00 -10.65
CA ILE A 83 -11.22 -2.43 -9.34
C ILE A 83 -12.13 -1.20 -9.49
N LYS A 84 -13.27 -1.19 -8.79
CA LYS A 84 -14.23 -0.08 -8.83
C LYS A 84 -13.65 1.18 -8.20
N LYS A 85 -12.96 1.01 -7.07
CA LYS A 85 -12.38 2.09 -6.27
C LYS A 85 -11.33 1.54 -5.32
N ALA A 86 -10.31 2.33 -5.02
CA ALA A 86 -9.33 2.05 -3.99
C ALA A 86 -9.35 3.08 -2.85
N MET A 87 -9.11 2.60 -1.64
CA MET A 87 -8.96 3.38 -0.41
C MET A 87 -7.57 3.07 0.14
N PHE A 88 -6.65 4.03 0.06
CA PHE A 88 -5.27 3.87 0.50
C PHE A 88 -5.02 4.59 1.81
N VAL A 89 -4.41 3.91 2.77
CA VAL A 89 -4.01 4.47 4.07
C VAL A 89 -2.50 4.45 4.16
N SER A 90 -1.89 5.62 4.33
CA SER A 90 -0.44 5.83 4.36
C SER A 90 0.30 5.08 3.25
N PRO A 91 -0.08 5.27 1.96
CA PRO A 91 0.45 4.43 0.90
C PRO A 91 1.96 4.63 0.70
N ILE A 92 2.67 3.55 0.40
CA ILE A 92 4.01 3.63 -0.20
C ILE A 92 3.83 3.80 -1.71
N VAL A 93 4.23 4.97 -2.22
CA VAL A 93 4.07 5.36 -3.63
C VAL A 93 5.40 5.59 -4.35
N ASP A 94 6.51 5.55 -3.63
CA ASP A 94 7.87 5.68 -4.17
C ASP A 94 8.83 4.76 -3.39
N MET A 95 8.89 3.50 -3.81
CA MET A 95 9.76 2.51 -3.16
C MET A 95 11.24 2.76 -3.47
N GLU A 96 11.57 3.36 -4.62
CA GLU A 96 12.95 3.72 -4.93
C GLU A 96 13.48 4.74 -3.92
N HIS A 97 12.72 5.79 -3.65
CA HIS A 97 13.10 6.81 -2.67
C HIS A 97 13.32 6.21 -1.28
N ILE A 98 12.48 5.27 -0.84
CA ILE A 98 12.66 4.56 0.44
C ILE A 98 13.98 3.78 0.45
N ILE A 99 14.27 2.99 -0.58
CA ILE A 99 15.51 2.21 -0.67
C ILE A 99 16.73 3.14 -0.68
N LEU A 100 16.68 4.24 -1.44
CA LEU A 100 17.76 5.23 -1.50
C LEU A 100 17.99 5.91 -0.14
N ASN A 101 16.92 6.25 0.59
CA ASN A 101 17.04 6.79 1.95
C ASN A 101 17.67 5.78 2.91
N MET A 102 17.30 4.50 2.82
CA MET A 102 17.94 3.44 3.60
C MET A 102 19.44 3.30 3.28
N MET A 103 19.83 3.46 2.01
CA MET A 103 21.23 3.47 1.59
C MET A 103 21.99 4.65 2.20
N ILE A 104 21.41 5.86 2.16
CA ILE A 104 21.98 7.07 2.77
C ILE A 104 22.21 6.86 4.28
N LEU A 105 21.17 6.40 5.00
CA LEU A 105 21.24 6.12 6.43
C LEU A 105 22.31 5.07 6.77
N SER A 106 22.48 4.08 5.90
CA SER A 106 23.48 3.01 6.05
C SER A 106 24.87 3.38 5.51
N LYS A 107 25.04 4.57 4.93
CA LYS A 107 26.26 5.00 4.23
C LYS A 107 26.70 4.02 3.13
N VAL A 108 25.74 3.39 2.46
CA VAL A 108 25.97 2.44 1.37
C VAL A 108 25.86 3.18 0.03
N SER A 109 26.87 3.06 -0.82
CA SER A 109 26.82 3.57 -2.18
C SER A 109 26.13 2.59 -3.13
N GLU A 110 25.59 3.06 -4.27
CA GLU A 110 25.05 2.16 -5.30
C GLU A 110 26.09 1.16 -5.81
N LYS A 111 27.35 1.61 -5.97
CA LYS A 111 28.45 0.71 -6.36
C LYS A 111 28.62 -0.41 -5.33
N THR A 112 28.63 -0.07 -4.04
CA THR A 112 28.75 -1.06 -2.96
C THR A 112 27.57 -2.03 -2.98
N LEU A 113 26.33 -1.52 -3.15
CA LEU A 113 25.16 -2.39 -3.22
C LEU A 113 25.19 -3.30 -4.46
N TYR A 114 25.65 -2.78 -5.60
CA TYR A 114 25.84 -3.55 -6.82
C TYR A 114 26.87 -4.67 -6.66
N GLU A 115 27.98 -4.41 -5.96
CA GLU A 115 29.06 -5.38 -5.73
C GLU A 115 28.63 -6.46 -4.72
N GLU A 116 28.10 -6.05 -3.56
CA GLU A 116 27.75 -6.96 -2.44
C GLU A 116 26.39 -7.65 -2.61
N LYS A 117 25.55 -7.15 -3.53
CA LYS A 117 24.17 -7.60 -3.83
C LYS A 117 23.16 -7.43 -2.70
N VAL A 118 23.51 -7.84 -1.48
CA VAL A 118 22.63 -7.84 -0.31
C VAL A 118 23.40 -7.33 0.89
N ILE A 119 22.91 -6.27 1.53
CA ILE A 119 23.54 -5.65 2.70
C ILE A 119 22.52 -5.53 3.82
N LYS A 120 22.80 -6.15 4.96
CA LYS A 120 22.00 -6.00 6.19
C LYS A 120 22.33 -4.66 6.84
N THR A 121 21.30 -3.90 7.20
CA THR A 121 21.48 -2.60 7.88
C THR A 121 21.48 -2.78 9.39
N SER A 122 22.04 -1.81 10.12
CA SER A 122 22.06 -1.82 11.59
C SER A 122 20.68 -1.66 12.23
N PHE A 123 19.70 -1.19 11.46
CA PHE A 123 18.31 -0.98 11.90
C PHE A 123 17.38 -2.13 11.48
N GLY A 124 17.94 -3.29 11.10
CA GLY A 124 17.19 -4.53 10.92
C GLY A 124 16.58 -4.75 9.53
N GLU A 125 16.76 -3.81 8.60
CA GLU A 125 16.32 -3.96 7.22
C GLU A 125 17.43 -4.53 6.33
N THR A 126 17.07 -4.95 5.12
CA THR A 126 18.03 -5.47 4.13
C THR A 126 17.96 -4.65 2.85
N LEU A 127 19.09 -4.10 2.42
CA LEU A 127 19.26 -3.50 1.11
C LEU A 127 19.54 -4.61 0.10
N SER A 128 18.82 -4.59 -1.03
CA SER A 128 18.99 -5.56 -2.12
C SER A 128 19.16 -4.83 -3.44
N TRP A 129 20.24 -5.15 -4.17
CA TRP A 129 20.46 -4.66 -5.52
C TRP A 129 19.35 -5.12 -6.47
N GLU A 130 18.86 -6.35 -6.30
CA GLU A 130 17.77 -6.88 -7.09
C GLU A 130 16.49 -6.08 -6.85
N TYR A 131 16.18 -5.74 -5.60
CA TYR A 131 15.02 -4.90 -5.30
C TYR A 131 15.17 -3.50 -5.87
N LEU A 132 16.31 -2.83 -5.67
CA LEU A 132 16.56 -1.51 -6.28
C LEU A 132 16.45 -1.55 -7.81
N SER A 133 16.98 -2.60 -8.45
CA SER A 133 16.87 -2.79 -9.90
C SER A 133 15.43 -3.04 -10.34
N TYR A 134 14.66 -3.80 -9.55
CA TYR A 134 13.26 -4.11 -9.83
C TYR A 134 12.40 -2.85 -9.79
N VAL A 135 12.53 -2.02 -8.75
CA VAL A 135 11.69 -0.81 -8.61
C VAL A 135 11.93 0.19 -9.75
N ARG A 136 13.17 0.29 -10.23
CA ARG A 136 13.56 1.15 -11.38
C ARG A 136 13.02 0.66 -12.71
N THR A 137 12.87 -0.66 -12.87
CA THR A 137 12.40 -1.28 -14.12
C THR A 137 10.89 -1.50 -14.14
N HIS A 138 10.22 -1.35 -12.99
CA HIS A 138 8.79 -1.56 -12.81
C HIS A 138 8.15 -0.35 -12.09
N PRO A 139 8.10 0.83 -12.74
CA PRO A 139 7.46 1.99 -12.15
C PRO A 139 5.97 1.73 -11.89
N ILE A 140 5.44 2.36 -10.85
CA ILE A 140 4.02 2.30 -10.52
C ILE A 140 3.22 3.01 -11.60
N THR A 141 2.21 2.32 -12.13
CA THR A 141 1.17 2.92 -12.97
C THR A 141 -0.17 2.59 -12.34
N TRP A 142 -0.96 3.58 -11.96
CA TRP A 142 -2.22 3.36 -11.25
C TRP A 142 -3.31 4.32 -11.73
N ASN A 143 -4.39 3.77 -12.28
CA ASN A 143 -5.49 4.54 -12.89
C ASN A 143 -6.85 4.26 -12.24
N VAL A 144 -6.87 3.51 -11.14
CA VAL A 144 -8.11 3.19 -10.42
C VAL A 144 -8.55 4.43 -9.64
N PRO A 145 -9.85 4.80 -9.63
CA PRO A 145 -10.36 5.88 -8.78
C PRO A 145 -9.97 5.65 -7.32
N THR A 146 -9.25 6.60 -6.73
CA THR A 146 -8.59 6.40 -5.44
C THR A 146 -8.85 7.55 -4.48
N ASN A 147 -9.10 7.22 -3.22
CA ASN A 147 -8.99 8.15 -2.11
C ASN A 147 -7.79 7.75 -1.25
N ILE A 148 -7.01 8.74 -0.85
CA ILE A 148 -5.81 8.57 -0.04
C ILE A 148 -6.01 9.25 1.30
N LEU A 149 -5.76 8.51 2.38
CA LEU A 149 -5.54 9.05 3.70
C LEU A 149 -4.04 9.05 3.98
N TYR A 150 -3.50 10.23 4.29
CA TYR A 150 -2.11 10.47 4.61
C TYR A 150 -2.00 11.17 5.97
N ALA A 151 -0.91 10.94 6.69
CA ALA A 151 -0.67 11.52 8.00
C ALA A 151 0.46 12.57 7.90
N GLU A 152 0.27 13.75 8.49
CA GLU A 152 1.21 14.87 8.37
C GLU A 152 2.64 14.51 8.80
N ASN A 153 2.78 13.72 9.86
CA ASN A 153 4.07 13.28 10.40
C ASN A 153 4.51 11.90 9.86
N ASP A 154 4.07 11.53 8.65
CA ASP A 154 4.58 10.34 7.96
C ASP A 154 6.09 10.49 7.68
N THR A 155 6.88 9.60 8.29
CA THR A 155 8.34 9.60 8.17
C THR A 155 8.85 8.69 7.04
N ILE A 156 7.95 7.99 6.35
CA ILE A 156 8.24 7.03 5.29
C ILE A 156 8.00 7.65 3.91
N THR A 157 6.83 8.25 3.71
CA THR A 157 6.46 8.93 2.46
C THR A 157 6.35 10.42 2.74
N SER A 158 7.10 11.25 2.01
CA SER A 158 7.04 12.71 2.23
C SER A 158 5.73 13.32 1.73
N PHE A 159 5.36 14.47 2.31
CA PHE A 159 4.20 15.25 1.86
C PHE A 159 4.25 15.64 0.38
N GLU A 160 5.44 16.02 -0.11
CA GLU A 160 5.66 16.34 -1.53
C GLU A 160 5.40 15.12 -2.41
N THR A 161 6.00 13.98 -2.05
CA THR A 161 5.86 12.71 -2.78
C THR A 161 4.40 12.30 -2.88
N ILE A 162 3.65 12.29 -1.76
CA ILE A 162 2.26 11.86 -1.77
C ILE A 162 1.35 12.83 -2.52
N THR A 163 1.60 14.13 -2.42
CA THR A 163 0.83 15.16 -3.14
C THR A 163 1.04 15.04 -4.65
N ASN A 164 2.28 14.87 -5.10
CA ASN A 164 2.60 14.67 -6.50
C ASN A 164 1.95 13.38 -7.05
N PHE A 165 1.99 12.30 -6.27
CA PHE A 165 1.32 11.05 -6.64
C PHE A 165 -0.20 11.21 -6.71
N ALA A 166 -0.83 11.83 -5.70
CA ALA A 166 -2.27 12.03 -5.69
C ALA A 166 -2.73 12.86 -6.91
N ASN A 167 -1.99 13.91 -7.25
CA ASN A 167 -2.26 14.73 -8.42
C ASN A 167 -2.10 13.96 -9.74
N SER A 168 -1.09 13.09 -9.86
CA SER A 168 -0.82 12.35 -11.10
C SER A 168 -1.92 11.32 -11.42
N ILE A 169 -2.55 10.74 -10.40
CA ILE A 169 -3.66 9.78 -10.57
C ILE A 169 -5.05 10.40 -10.38
N GLY A 170 -5.14 11.71 -10.11
CA GLY A 170 -6.39 12.40 -9.82
C GLY A 170 -7.10 11.93 -8.55
N ALA A 171 -6.35 11.48 -7.54
CA ALA A 171 -6.90 10.99 -6.29
C ALA A 171 -7.28 12.12 -5.33
N THR A 172 -8.31 11.88 -4.50
CA THR A 172 -8.59 12.77 -3.37
C THR A 172 -7.62 12.47 -2.23
N LEU A 173 -6.77 13.45 -1.89
CA LEU A 173 -5.85 13.36 -0.76
C LEU A 173 -6.49 13.99 0.49
N THR A 174 -6.62 13.21 1.56
CA THR A 174 -6.99 13.70 2.90
C THR A 174 -5.77 13.61 3.81
N ILE A 175 -5.47 14.70 4.50
CA ILE A 175 -4.36 14.80 5.45
C ILE A 175 -4.94 14.74 6.86
N MET A 176 -4.42 13.85 7.70
CA MET A 176 -4.59 13.89 9.13
C MET A 176 -3.43 14.69 9.73
N ASN A 177 -3.73 15.82 10.35
CA ASN A 177 -2.74 16.60 11.12
C ASN A 177 -2.27 15.79 12.32
N ASP A 178 -1.00 15.97 12.70
CA ASP A 178 -0.35 15.28 13.84
C ASP A 178 -0.35 13.73 13.78
N GLY A 179 -0.89 13.13 12.72
CA GLY A 179 -0.94 11.69 12.52
C GLY A 179 0.40 11.12 12.07
N GLU A 180 0.66 9.86 12.40
CA GLU A 180 1.86 9.12 12.00
C GLU A 180 1.56 8.12 10.88
N HIS A 181 2.61 7.60 10.23
CA HIS A 181 2.48 6.60 9.16
C HIS A 181 1.60 5.41 9.58
N TRP A 182 1.82 4.87 10.78
CA TRP A 182 0.96 3.84 11.35
C TRP A 182 -0.10 4.46 12.24
N PHE A 183 -1.36 4.39 11.79
CA PHE A 183 -2.52 4.83 12.55
C PHE A 183 -2.80 3.84 13.69
N HIS A 184 -2.53 4.23 14.93
CA HIS A 184 -2.62 3.34 16.09
C HIS A 184 -3.14 4.03 17.37
N THR A 185 -3.03 5.36 17.47
CA THR A 185 -3.61 6.09 18.60
C THR A 185 -5.14 6.16 18.46
N GLU A 186 -5.85 6.32 19.58
CA GLU A 186 -7.32 6.42 19.55
C GLU A 186 -7.80 7.55 18.63
N GLU A 187 -7.14 8.71 18.67
CA GLU A 187 -7.43 9.85 17.80
C GLU A 187 -7.22 9.52 16.32
N GLN A 188 -6.10 8.86 15.98
CA GLN A 188 -5.81 8.41 14.62
C GLN A 188 -6.86 7.41 14.12
N ILE A 189 -7.26 6.45 14.95
CA ILE A 189 -8.29 5.46 14.60
C ILE A 189 -9.67 6.13 14.43
N ILE A 190 -10.02 7.11 15.27
CA ILE A 190 -11.28 7.87 15.11
C ILE A 190 -11.26 8.66 13.80
N PHE A 191 -10.14 9.31 13.45
CA PHE A 191 -10.00 10.02 12.20
C PHE A 191 -10.13 9.09 10.99
N LEU A 192 -9.41 7.97 11.01
CA LEU A 192 -9.50 6.88 10.03
C LEU A 192 -10.95 6.44 9.84
N ASP A 193 -11.66 6.15 10.94
CA ASP A 193 -13.05 5.71 10.90
C ASP A 193 -13.98 6.75 10.27
N ASN A 194 -13.82 8.01 10.62
CA ASN A 194 -14.61 9.10 10.05
C ASN A 194 -14.30 9.32 8.57
N TRP A 195 -13.05 9.12 8.17
CA TRP A 195 -12.64 9.15 6.77
C TRP A 195 -13.30 8.03 5.97
N PHE A 196 -13.29 6.78 6.46
CA PHE A 196 -13.98 5.67 5.79
C PHE A 196 -15.49 5.94 5.67
N LYS A 197 -16.16 6.39 6.74
CA LYS A 197 -17.60 6.75 6.69
C LYS A 197 -17.94 7.80 5.64
N LYS A 198 -17.02 8.71 5.32
CA LYS A 198 -17.23 9.78 4.33
C LYS A 198 -17.08 9.28 2.90
N PHE A 199 -16.26 8.27 2.67
CA PHE A 199 -15.74 7.94 1.35
C PHE A 199 -16.08 6.53 0.87
N VAL A 200 -16.55 5.64 1.74
CA VAL A 200 -17.10 4.32 1.39
C VAL A 200 -18.59 4.41 1.09
#